data_AF-Q9LUM9-F1
#
_entry.id   AF-Q9LUM9-F1
#
_cell.length_a   1.000
_cell.length_b   1.000
_cell.length_c   1.000
_cell.angle_alpha   90.00
_cell.angle_beta   90.00
_cell.angle_gamma   90.00
#
_symmetry.space_group_name_H-M   'P 1'
#
loop_
_entity.id
_entity.type
_entity.pdbx_description
1 polymer ?
#
loop_
_entity_poly.entity_id
_entity_poly.type
_entity_poly.pdbx_seq_one_letter_code
_entity_poly.pdbx_strand_id
1 'polypeptide(L)'
;MSSVALPAMSCRSSGEQVKEIRVCTNRTCRRQGSFQILETLTALAPPELRVTHCACLGRCGSGPNLVALPQGLILRHCATPSRAAEILFSLCGDGREASSSSAVTDALTALALTNNALSQIDAGNFSEAEALLTQALELKPYGGLHRIFKHRSVAKLGMLDYSGALEDISQALALAPNYSEPYICQGDVYVAKGQYDLAEKSYLTCLEIDPSLRRSKPFKARIAKLQQKVVELDVT
;
A
#
# COMPACT_ATOMS: atom_id res chain seq x y z
N MET A 1 -24.12 -2.68 -28.79
CA MET A 1 -23.68 -1.73 -27.76
C MET A 1 -24.66 -1.86 -26.59
N SER A 2 -24.38 -2.77 -25.66
CA SER A 2 -25.27 -3.04 -24.53
C SER A 2 -24.64 -2.48 -23.26
N SER A 3 -25.20 -1.39 -22.74
CA SER A 3 -24.92 -0.87 -21.41
C SER A 3 -25.41 -1.87 -20.38
N VAL A 4 -24.49 -2.48 -19.63
CA VAL A 4 -24.87 -3.28 -18.45
C VAL A 4 -25.17 -2.31 -17.33
N ALA A 5 -26.45 -2.00 -17.14
CA ALA A 5 -26.94 -1.29 -15.97
C ALA A 5 -26.63 -2.13 -14.71
N LEU A 6 -25.94 -1.52 -13.75
CA LEU A 6 -25.77 -2.08 -12.41
C LEU A 6 -27.15 -2.15 -11.73
N PRO A 7 -27.54 -3.29 -11.11
CA PRO A 7 -28.85 -3.40 -10.49
C PRO A 7 -28.94 -2.45 -9.30
N ALA A 8 -29.97 -1.61 -9.30
CA ALA A 8 -30.37 -0.80 -8.16
C ALA A 8 -30.80 -1.74 -7.02
N MET A 9 -29.91 -1.92 -6.04
CA MET A 9 -30.20 -2.66 -4.82
C MET A 9 -30.65 -1.67 -3.75
N SER A 10 -31.95 -1.67 -3.51
CA SER A 10 -32.61 -1.01 -2.41
C SER A 10 -32.13 -1.54 -1.06
N CYS A 11 -32.14 -0.66 -0.06
CA CYS A 11 -32.03 -0.92 1.39
C CYS A 11 -30.90 -1.86 1.85
N ARG A 12 -29.83 -1.30 2.42
CA ARG A 12 -28.97 -2.02 3.37
C ARG A 12 -28.97 -1.31 4.71
N SER A 13 -30.02 -1.53 5.50
CA SER A 13 -29.89 -1.50 6.96
C SER A 13 -29.03 -2.70 7.38
N SER A 14 -27.96 -2.44 8.13
CA SER A 14 -26.89 -3.36 8.58
C SER A 14 -26.08 -4.03 7.45
N GLY A 15 -25.44 -3.24 6.59
CA GLY A 15 -24.51 -3.74 5.57
C GLY A 15 -23.15 -4.07 6.15
N GLU A 16 -22.76 -5.35 6.16
CA GLU A 16 -21.36 -5.73 6.43
C GLU A 16 -20.43 -4.94 5.49
N GLN A 17 -19.41 -4.29 6.06
CA GLN A 17 -18.38 -3.58 5.29
C GLN A 17 -17.48 -4.59 4.57
N VAL A 18 -16.99 -4.26 3.37
CA VAL A 18 -16.00 -5.11 2.67
C VAL A 18 -14.69 -5.08 3.44
N LYS A 19 -14.21 -6.26 3.85
CA LYS A 19 -12.97 -6.44 4.62
C LYS A 19 -11.82 -6.98 3.78
N GLU A 20 -12.14 -7.68 2.69
CA GLU A 20 -11.13 -8.28 1.83
C GLU A 20 -11.56 -8.27 0.36
N ILE A 21 -10.64 -7.88 -0.52
CA ILE A 21 -10.75 -8.08 -1.97
C ILE A 21 -9.71 -9.10 -2.38
N ARG A 22 -10.14 -10.18 -3.05
CA ARG A 22 -9.23 -11.15 -3.66
C ARG A 22 -9.21 -11.03 -5.17
N VAL A 23 -8.02 -10.90 -5.75
CA VAL A 23 -7.80 -10.81 -7.19
C VAL A 23 -7.46 -12.20 -7.74
N CYS A 24 -8.23 -12.68 -8.70
CA CYS A 24 -7.92 -13.93 -9.40
C CYS A 24 -6.64 -13.75 -10.23
N THR A 25 -5.59 -14.50 -9.89
CA THR A 25 -4.30 -14.47 -10.60
C THR A 25 -4.03 -15.73 -11.43
N ASN A 26 -5.06 -16.55 -11.68
CA ASN A 26 -4.94 -17.73 -12.54
C ASN A 26 -4.60 -17.35 -14.00
N ARG A 27 -4.10 -18.32 -14.79
CA ARG A 27 -3.53 -18.17 -16.14
C ARG A 27 -4.25 -17.16 -17.04
N THR A 28 -5.57 -17.25 -17.17
CA THR A 28 -6.35 -16.36 -18.05
C THR A 28 -6.42 -14.93 -17.51
N CYS A 29 -6.68 -14.73 -16.22
CA CYS A 29 -6.70 -13.40 -15.61
C CYS A 29 -5.31 -12.76 -15.60
N ARG A 30 -4.25 -13.56 -15.41
CA ARG A 30 -2.86 -13.10 -15.49
C ARG A 30 -2.52 -12.54 -16.86
N ARG A 31 -2.94 -13.21 -17.95
CA ARG A 31 -2.78 -12.70 -19.33
C ARG A 31 -3.55 -11.42 -19.60
N GLN A 32 -4.54 -11.10 -18.77
CA GLN A 32 -5.38 -9.91 -18.88
C GLN A 32 -4.98 -8.84 -17.84
N GLY A 33 -3.77 -8.92 -17.27
CA GLY A 33 -3.23 -7.86 -16.40
C GLY A 33 -3.59 -7.98 -14.92
N SER A 34 -4.05 -9.14 -14.42
CA SER A 34 -4.50 -9.26 -13.02
C SER A 34 -3.45 -8.87 -11.97
N PHE A 35 -2.15 -8.93 -12.29
CA PHE A 35 -1.09 -8.48 -11.38
C PHE A 35 -1.05 -6.96 -11.26
N GLN A 36 -1.19 -6.24 -12.37
CA GLN A 36 -1.30 -4.78 -12.35
C GLN A 36 -2.53 -4.35 -11.54
N ILE A 37 -3.62 -5.10 -11.64
CA ILE A 37 -4.85 -4.84 -10.88
C ILE A 37 -4.66 -5.11 -9.40
N LEU A 38 -3.99 -6.20 -9.05
CA LEU A 38 -3.64 -6.51 -7.67
C LEU A 38 -2.77 -5.41 -7.06
N GLU A 39 -1.76 -4.95 -7.79
CA GLU A 39 -0.88 -3.86 -7.37
C GLU A 39 -1.64 -2.55 -7.21
N THR A 40 -2.46 -2.18 -8.20
CA THR A 40 -3.30 -0.97 -8.15
C THR A 40 -4.23 -0.98 -6.94
N LEU A 41 -4.96 -2.08 -6.72
CA LEU A 41 -5.85 -2.22 -5.58
C LEU A 41 -5.09 -2.17 -4.26
N THR A 42 -3.93 -2.83 -4.17
CA THR A 42 -3.11 -2.84 -2.96
C THR A 42 -2.57 -1.45 -2.63
N ALA A 43 -2.20 -0.68 -3.65
CA ALA A 43 -1.66 0.66 -3.49
C ALA A 43 -2.74 1.67 -3.09
N LEU A 44 -3.95 1.54 -3.64
CA LEU A 44 -5.07 2.45 -3.36
C LEU A 44 -5.92 2.05 -2.14
N ALA A 45 -5.75 0.84 -1.62
CA ALA A 45 -6.58 0.33 -0.53
C ALA A 45 -6.44 1.19 0.75
N PRO A 46 -7.56 1.45 1.45
CA PRO A 46 -7.52 1.94 2.82
C PRO A 46 -6.90 0.88 3.75
N PRO A 47 -6.35 1.29 4.90
CA PRO A 47 -5.56 0.40 5.77
C PRO A 47 -6.36 -0.77 6.36
N GLU A 48 -7.68 -0.65 6.49
CA GLU A 48 -8.55 -1.71 6.98
C GLU A 48 -8.90 -2.76 5.91
N LEU A 49 -8.70 -2.42 4.63
CA LEU A 49 -9.06 -3.30 3.52
C LEU A 49 -7.89 -4.20 3.13
N ARG A 50 -8.05 -5.49 3.32
CA ARG A 50 -7.06 -6.46 2.88
C ARG A 50 -7.22 -6.75 1.39
N VAL A 51 -6.15 -6.58 0.61
CA VAL A 51 -6.11 -6.99 -0.81
C VAL A 51 -5.17 -8.18 -0.95
N THR A 52 -5.68 -9.30 -1.47
CA THR A 52 -4.90 -10.53 -1.66
C THR A 52 -5.10 -11.12 -3.06
N HIS A 53 -4.27 -12.09 -3.42
CA HIS A 53 -4.48 -12.88 -4.63
C HIS A 53 -5.24 -14.17 -4.30
N CYS A 54 -5.91 -14.75 -5.30
CA CYS A 54 -6.56 -16.04 -5.16
C CYS A 54 -6.45 -16.89 -6.43
N ALA A 55 -6.75 -18.18 -6.27
CA ALA A 55 -6.90 -19.13 -7.36
C ALA A 55 -8.13 -18.80 -8.23
N CYS A 56 -8.40 -19.65 -9.22
CA CYS A 56 -9.47 -19.42 -10.18
C CYS A 56 -10.85 -19.32 -9.50
N LEU A 57 -11.61 -18.26 -9.81
CA LEU A 57 -12.98 -18.07 -9.33
C LEU A 57 -14.04 -18.80 -10.19
N GLY A 58 -13.64 -19.67 -11.12
CA GLY A 58 -14.56 -20.45 -11.96
C GLY A 58 -15.38 -19.64 -12.98
N ARG A 59 -15.09 -18.34 -13.15
CA ARG A 59 -15.80 -17.43 -14.07
C ARG A 59 -14.92 -17.01 -15.25
N CYS A 60 -14.62 -17.95 -16.14
CA CYS A 60 -13.76 -17.70 -17.31
C CYS A 60 -14.43 -16.78 -18.34
N GLY A 61 -13.64 -16.02 -19.11
CA GLY A 61 -14.10 -15.30 -20.32
C GLY A 61 -14.13 -13.77 -20.24
N SER A 62 -13.93 -13.16 -19.06
CA SER A 62 -13.94 -11.69 -18.90
C SER A 62 -13.14 -11.25 -17.66
N GLY A 63 -11.91 -11.74 -17.50
CA GLY A 63 -11.07 -11.39 -16.36
C GLY A 63 -10.45 -9.98 -16.49
N PRO A 64 -9.58 -9.60 -15.54
CA PRO A 64 -9.43 -10.14 -14.19
C PRO A 64 -10.73 -10.12 -13.38
N ASN A 65 -10.97 -11.19 -12.63
CA ASN A 65 -12.11 -11.30 -11.74
C ASN A 65 -11.68 -11.06 -10.30
N LEU A 66 -12.53 -10.39 -9.54
CA LEU A 66 -12.34 -10.09 -8.13
C LEU A 66 -13.45 -10.75 -7.32
N VAL A 67 -13.21 -10.97 -6.04
CA VAL A 67 -14.27 -11.26 -5.07
C VAL A 67 -14.12 -10.35 -3.86
N ALA A 68 -15.21 -9.68 -3.49
CA ALA A 68 -15.31 -8.86 -2.27
C ALA A 68 -15.96 -9.68 -1.15
N LEU A 69 -15.29 -9.73 0.01
CA LEU A 69 -15.68 -10.50 1.18
C LEU A 69 -16.01 -9.56 2.35
N PRO A 70 -16.94 -9.94 3.26
CA PRO A 70 -17.54 -11.28 3.41
C PRO A 70 -18.70 -11.63 2.47
N GLN A 71 -19.22 -10.68 1.70
CA GLN A 71 -20.46 -10.84 0.92
C GLN A 71 -20.34 -11.84 -0.25
N GLY A 72 -19.11 -12.24 -0.62
CA GLY A 72 -18.88 -13.15 -1.74
C GLY A 72 -19.22 -12.53 -3.10
N LEU A 73 -19.23 -11.20 -3.20
CA LEU A 73 -19.59 -10.49 -4.41
C LEU A 73 -18.49 -10.67 -5.46
N ILE A 74 -18.79 -11.43 -6.52
CA ILE A 74 -17.87 -11.62 -7.65
C ILE A 74 -18.00 -10.46 -8.63
N LEU A 75 -16.91 -9.75 -8.84
CA LEU A 75 -16.79 -8.68 -9.83
C LEU A 75 -15.99 -9.19 -11.02
N ARG A 76 -16.49 -8.92 -12.22
CA ARG A 76 -15.89 -9.37 -13.48
C ARG A 76 -15.41 -8.16 -14.27
N HIS A 77 -14.53 -8.40 -15.23
CA HIS A 77 -14.08 -7.41 -16.20
C HIS A 77 -13.32 -6.23 -15.60
N CYS A 78 -12.46 -6.50 -14.62
CA CYS A 78 -11.60 -5.49 -13.99
C CYS A 78 -10.21 -5.47 -14.66
N ALA A 79 -10.14 -5.12 -15.95
CA ALA A 79 -8.91 -5.21 -16.75
C ALA A 79 -8.09 -3.91 -16.79
N THR A 80 -8.58 -2.82 -16.20
CA THR A 80 -7.88 -1.53 -16.18
C THR A 80 -7.73 -1.00 -14.75
N PRO A 81 -6.65 -0.24 -14.47
CA PRO A 81 -6.47 0.44 -13.18
C PRO A 81 -7.63 1.35 -12.81
N SER A 82 -8.21 2.08 -13.77
CA SER A 82 -9.39 2.92 -13.56
C SER A 82 -10.58 2.13 -13.09
N ARG A 83 -10.86 0.98 -13.72
CA ARG A 83 -11.95 0.11 -13.29
C ARG A 83 -11.71 -0.47 -11.90
N ALA A 84 -10.45 -0.77 -11.57
CA ALA A 84 -10.08 -1.26 -10.24
C ALA A 84 -10.30 -0.19 -9.17
N ALA A 85 -9.89 1.05 -9.42
CA ALA A 85 -10.11 2.19 -8.54
C ALA A 85 -11.61 2.50 -8.36
N GLU A 86 -12.38 2.53 -9.44
CA GLU A 86 -13.85 2.67 -9.38
C GLU A 86 -14.50 1.61 -8.50
N ILE A 87 -14.12 0.34 -8.70
CA ILE A 87 -14.62 -0.78 -7.90
C ILE A 87 -14.26 -0.57 -6.45
N LEU A 88 -13.00 -0.30 -6.14
CA LEU A 88 -12.52 -0.07 -4.78
C LEU A 88 -13.33 1.04 -4.09
N PHE A 89 -13.51 2.17 -4.76
CA PHE A 89 -14.21 3.32 -4.20
C PHE A 89 -15.72 3.05 -4.05
N SER A 90 -16.31 2.28 -4.95
CA SER A 90 -17.71 1.84 -4.82
C SER A 90 -17.95 0.88 -3.65
N LEU A 91 -16.94 0.09 -3.28
CA LEU A 91 -17.04 -0.89 -2.20
C LEU A 91 -16.71 -0.29 -0.83
N CYS A 92 -15.84 0.72 -0.78
CA CYS A 92 -15.34 1.31 0.46
C CYS A 92 -15.91 2.70 0.77
N GLY A 93 -16.45 3.43 -0.21
CA GLY A 93 -16.89 4.81 -0.04
C GLY A 93 -18.16 4.97 0.81
N ASP A 94 -18.15 5.97 1.70
CA ASP A 94 -19.29 6.37 2.56
C ASP A 94 -20.34 7.25 1.86
N GLY A 95 -20.26 7.42 0.54
CA GLY A 95 -21.27 8.14 -0.26
C GLY A 95 -20.73 9.25 -1.15
N ARG A 96 -21.18 9.20 -2.41
CA ARG A 96 -21.28 10.22 -3.48
C ARG A 96 -20.03 10.95 -3.99
N GLU A 97 -18.97 11.19 -3.22
CA GLU A 97 -17.78 11.92 -3.74
C GLU A 97 -16.60 11.02 -4.13
N ALA A 98 -16.43 9.87 -3.47
CA ALA A 98 -15.32 8.94 -3.72
C ALA A 98 -15.36 8.30 -5.11
N SER A 99 -16.54 8.10 -5.70
CA SER A 99 -16.71 7.49 -7.03
C SER A 99 -16.86 8.51 -8.16
N SER A 100 -16.55 9.79 -7.92
CA SER A 100 -16.51 10.78 -8.99
C SER A 100 -15.35 10.49 -9.94
N SER A 101 -15.55 10.80 -11.23
CA SER A 101 -14.49 10.66 -12.25
C SER A 101 -13.21 11.43 -11.87
N SER A 102 -13.36 12.54 -11.14
CA SER A 102 -12.22 13.32 -10.62
C SER A 102 -11.45 12.52 -9.57
N ALA A 103 -12.11 12.01 -8.52
CA ALA A 103 -11.45 11.28 -7.44
C ALA A 103 -10.67 10.04 -7.93
N VAL A 104 -11.22 9.32 -8.91
CA VAL A 104 -10.51 8.20 -9.57
C VAL A 104 -9.26 8.69 -10.29
N THR A 105 -9.36 9.82 -10.99
CA THR A 105 -8.22 10.42 -11.71
C THR A 105 -7.15 10.89 -10.74
N ASP A 106 -7.53 11.57 -9.66
CA ASP A 106 -6.62 12.08 -8.63
C ASP A 106 -5.88 10.93 -7.94
N ALA A 107 -6.59 9.85 -7.60
CA ALA A 107 -5.99 8.66 -7.00
C ALA A 107 -5.01 7.94 -7.95
N LEU A 108 -5.36 7.79 -9.22
CA LEU A 108 -4.45 7.20 -10.22
C LEU A 108 -3.24 8.08 -10.50
N THR A 109 -3.43 9.41 -10.50
CA THR A 109 -2.34 10.37 -10.66
C THR A 109 -1.40 10.32 -9.46
N ALA A 110 -1.93 10.28 -8.24
CA ALA A 110 -1.13 10.10 -7.03
C ALA A 110 -0.37 8.76 -7.04
N LEU A 111 -0.99 7.69 -7.53
CA LEU A 111 -0.32 6.39 -7.70
C LEU A 111 0.81 6.46 -8.74
N ALA A 112 0.59 7.12 -9.87
CA ALA A 112 1.61 7.30 -10.90
C ALA A 112 2.80 8.13 -10.37
N LEU A 113 2.53 9.22 -9.65
CA LEU A 113 3.56 10.03 -8.98
C LEU A 113 4.34 9.22 -7.94
N THR A 114 3.64 8.39 -7.16
CA THR A 114 4.27 7.50 -6.19
C THR A 114 5.19 6.51 -6.88
N ASN A 115 4.74 5.84 -7.94
CA ASN A 115 5.57 4.88 -8.68
C ASN A 115 6.80 5.53 -9.31
N ASN A 116 6.66 6.75 -9.83
CA ASN A 116 7.80 7.53 -10.32
C ASN A 116 8.78 7.85 -9.18
N ALA A 117 8.27 8.29 -8.03
CA ALA A 117 9.11 8.55 -6.86
C ALA A 117 9.86 7.30 -6.37
N LEU A 118 9.26 6.11 -6.45
CA LEU A 118 9.98 4.86 -6.16
C LEU A 118 11.14 4.62 -7.11
N SER A 119 10.92 4.84 -8.41
CA SER A 119 12.00 4.77 -9.40
C SER A 119 13.12 5.77 -9.10
N GLN A 120 12.79 6.96 -8.60
CA GLN A 120 13.78 7.96 -8.21
C GLN A 120 14.52 7.60 -6.91
N ILE A 121 13.84 6.99 -5.93
CA ILE A 121 14.48 6.41 -4.74
C ILE A 121 15.50 5.34 -5.14
N ASP A 122 15.12 4.44 -6.06
CA ASP A 122 16.01 3.39 -6.56
C ASP A 122 17.21 3.95 -7.32
N ALA A 123 17.05 5.11 -7.97
CA ALA A 123 18.13 5.85 -8.63
C ALA A 123 18.99 6.70 -7.66
N GLY A 124 18.59 6.83 -6.39
CA GLY A 124 19.24 7.68 -5.39
C GLY A 124 18.87 9.17 -5.46
N ASN A 125 17.91 9.54 -6.31
CA ASN A 125 17.44 10.92 -6.48
C ASN A 125 16.37 11.27 -5.42
N PHE A 126 16.79 11.33 -4.16
CA PHE A 126 15.87 11.45 -3.02
C PHE A 126 15.07 12.77 -2.99
N SER A 127 15.68 13.89 -3.40
CA SER A 127 14.99 15.20 -3.41
C SER A 127 13.85 15.22 -4.45
N GLU A 128 14.08 14.65 -5.63
CA GLU A 128 13.02 14.53 -6.65
C GLU A 128 11.91 13.58 -6.19
N ALA A 129 12.28 12.46 -5.54
CA ALA A 129 11.31 11.55 -4.97
C ALA A 129 10.42 12.21 -3.89
N GLU A 130 11.00 13.02 -2.99
CA GLU A 130 10.24 13.76 -2.00
C GLU A 130 9.25 14.75 -2.64
N ALA A 131 9.68 15.47 -3.68
CA ALA A 131 8.84 16.41 -4.40
C ALA A 131 7.64 15.72 -5.06
N LEU A 132 7.88 14.58 -5.73
CA LEU A 132 6.83 13.77 -6.36
C LEU A 132 5.83 13.21 -5.33
N LEU A 133 6.32 12.74 -4.18
CA LEU A 133 5.46 12.21 -3.10
C LEU A 133 4.67 13.31 -2.42
N THR A 134 5.22 14.51 -2.31
CA THR A 134 4.51 15.67 -1.78
C THR A 134 3.38 16.10 -2.72
N GLN A 135 3.64 16.16 -4.03
CA GLN A 135 2.59 16.38 -5.03
C GLN A 135 1.50 15.28 -4.96
N ALA A 136 1.88 14.02 -4.76
CA ALA A 136 0.92 12.93 -4.60
C ALA A 136 0.02 13.09 -3.36
N LEU A 137 0.55 13.63 -2.25
CA LEU A 137 -0.23 13.93 -1.04
C LEU A 137 -1.15 15.13 -1.21
N GLU A 138 -0.75 16.14 -1.98
CA GLU A 138 -1.57 17.33 -2.27
C GLU A 138 -2.87 16.98 -3.03
N LEU A 139 -2.84 15.91 -3.84
CA LEU A 139 -4.02 15.36 -4.52
C LEU A 139 -5.03 14.73 -3.56
N LYS A 140 -4.66 14.52 -2.28
CA LYS A 140 -5.51 13.92 -1.22
C LYS A 140 -6.23 12.66 -1.70
N PRO A 141 -5.48 11.64 -2.18
CA PRO A 141 -6.08 10.41 -2.67
C PRO A 141 -6.91 9.73 -1.57
N TYR A 142 -8.04 9.16 -1.96
CA TYR A 142 -8.98 8.50 -1.05
C TYR A 142 -8.33 7.37 -0.21
N GLY A 143 -7.28 6.73 -0.72
CA GLY A 143 -6.55 5.68 -0.01
C GLY A 143 -5.07 5.65 -0.40
N GLY A 144 -4.30 4.74 0.22
CA GLY A 144 -2.86 4.64 0.00
C GLY A 144 -1.98 5.69 0.69
N LEU A 145 -2.57 6.67 1.40
CA LEU A 145 -1.83 7.74 2.09
C LEU A 145 -0.72 7.22 3.02
N HIS A 146 -0.99 6.18 3.80
CA HIS A 146 0.00 5.54 4.69
C HIS A 146 1.22 5.01 3.93
N ARG A 147 1.04 4.54 2.68
CA ARG A 147 2.14 4.10 1.81
C ARG A 147 2.93 5.29 1.31
N ILE A 148 2.27 6.37 0.89
CA ILE A 148 2.92 7.57 0.38
C ILE A 148 3.79 8.20 1.46
N PHE A 149 3.26 8.38 2.67
CA PHE A 149 4.04 8.84 3.84
C PHE A 149 5.24 7.92 4.12
N LYS A 150 5.04 6.60 4.13
CA LYS A 150 6.15 5.65 4.29
C LYS A 150 7.22 5.83 3.21
N HIS A 151 6.85 5.99 1.95
CA HIS A 151 7.82 6.20 0.88
C HIS A 151 8.54 7.54 0.99
N ARG A 152 7.84 8.60 1.42
CA ARG A 152 8.45 9.92 1.63
C ARG A 152 9.44 9.90 2.78
N SER A 153 9.16 9.13 3.83
CA SER A 153 10.10 8.90 4.92
C SER A 153 11.41 8.27 4.47
N VAL A 154 11.36 7.36 3.49
CA VAL A 154 12.55 6.73 2.90
C VAL A 154 13.36 7.76 2.11
N ALA A 155 12.69 8.60 1.31
CA ALA A 155 13.37 9.68 0.58
C ALA A 155 14.05 10.65 1.55
N LYS A 156 13.34 11.10 2.60
CA LYS A 156 13.90 11.99 3.64
C LYS A 156 15.08 11.37 4.40
N LEU A 157 14.98 10.09 4.73
CA LEU A 157 16.12 9.36 5.31
C LEU A 157 17.33 9.34 4.37
N GLY A 158 17.12 9.15 3.06
CA GLY A 158 18.18 9.23 2.05
C GLY A 158 18.85 10.62 1.97
N MET A 159 18.12 11.68 2.34
CA MET A 159 18.64 13.05 2.47
C MET A 159 19.18 13.38 3.86
N LEU A 160 19.22 12.40 4.77
CA LEU A 160 19.61 12.58 6.19
C LEU A 160 18.67 13.49 7.00
N ASP A 161 17.47 13.79 6.49
CA ASP A 161 16.41 14.46 7.26
C ASP A 161 15.70 13.44 8.16
N TYR A 162 16.35 13.12 9.28
CA TYR A 162 15.82 12.15 10.24
C TYR A 162 14.54 12.63 10.94
N SER A 163 14.42 13.93 11.18
CA SER A 163 13.24 14.54 11.79
C SER A 163 12.02 14.38 10.89
N GLY A 164 12.10 14.84 9.64
CA GLY A 164 11.00 14.75 8.71
C GLY A 164 10.67 13.31 8.32
N ALA A 165 11.66 12.41 8.31
CA ALA A 165 11.41 10.97 8.13
C ALA A 165 10.56 10.39 9.28
N LEU A 166 10.88 10.71 10.54
CA LEU A 166 10.11 10.26 11.70
C LEU A 166 8.70 10.87 11.75
N GLU A 167 8.55 12.12 11.32
CA GLU A 167 7.24 12.75 11.16
C GLU A 167 6.38 11.98 10.15
N ASP A 168 6.91 11.69 8.97
CA ASP A 168 6.18 10.93 7.94
C ASP A 168 5.86 9.50 8.40
N ILE A 169 6.78 8.84 9.11
CA ILE A 169 6.52 7.53 9.74
C ILE A 169 5.36 7.64 10.74
N SER A 170 5.34 8.68 11.57
CA SER A 170 4.26 8.87 12.55
C SER A 170 2.90 9.05 11.88
N GLN A 171 2.85 9.78 10.75
CA GLN A 171 1.63 9.92 9.95
C GLN A 171 1.20 8.59 9.34
N ALA A 172 2.14 7.80 8.80
CA ALA A 172 1.85 6.49 8.26
C ALA A 172 1.27 5.53 9.31
N LEU A 173 1.85 5.52 10.52
CA LEU A 173 1.41 4.69 11.64
C LEU A 173 0.08 5.16 12.25
N ALA A 174 -0.17 6.47 12.28
CA ALA A 174 -1.45 7.02 12.72
C ALA A 174 -2.59 6.57 11.80
N LEU A 175 -2.34 6.51 10.49
CA LEU A 175 -3.31 6.00 9.51
C LEU A 175 -3.41 4.48 9.53
N ALA A 176 -2.28 3.77 9.68
CA ALA A 176 -2.21 2.33 9.53
C ALA A 176 -1.32 1.72 10.61
N PRO A 177 -1.82 1.53 11.85
CA PRO A 177 -0.99 1.06 12.97
C PRO A 177 -0.50 -0.38 12.80
N ASN A 178 -1.23 -1.20 12.02
CA ASN A 178 -0.84 -2.58 11.70
C ASN A 178 -0.04 -2.67 10.38
N TYR A 179 0.46 -1.54 9.86
CA TYR A 179 1.32 -1.53 8.69
C TYR A 179 2.77 -1.73 9.13
N SER A 180 3.39 -2.83 8.68
CA SER A 180 4.70 -3.26 9.20
C SER A 180 5.86 -2.40 8.69
N GLU A 181 5.79 -1.92 7.45
CA GLU A 181 6.91 -1.24 6.79
C GLU A 181 7.34 0.09 7.43
N PRO A 182 6.45 0.97 7.93
CA PRO A 182 6.85 2.17 8.66
C PRO A 182 7.73 1.87 9.88
N TYR A 183 7.50 0.76 10.58
CA TYR A 183 8.37 0.33 11.69
C TYR A 183 9.78 -0.09 11.22
N ILE A 184 9.88 -0.68 10.01
CA ILE A 184 11.18 -0.93 9.37
C ILE A 184 11.89 0.39 9.09
N CYS A 185 11.18 1.35 8.48
CA CYS A 185 11.72 2.68 8.19
C CYS A 185 12.15 3.39 9.48
N GLN A 186 11.37 3.27 10.56
CA GLN A 186 11.70 3.83 11.87
C GLN A 186 12.99 3.23 12.44
N GLY A 187 13.14 1.90 12.36
CA GLY A 187 14.38 1.23 12.72
C GLY A 187 15.57 1.71 11.90
N ASP A 188 15.39 1.83 10.57
CA ASP A 188 16.43 2.31 9.65
C ASP A 188 16.87 3.75 10.00
N VAL A 189 15.94 4.64 10.38
CA VAL A 189 16.25 6.00 10.87
C VAL A 189 17.03 5.96 12.18
N TYR A 190 16.61 5.14 13.15
CA TYR A 190 17.30 5.05 14.44
C TYR A 190 18.71 4.45 14.31
N VAL A 191 18.91 3.48 13.42
CA VAL A 191 20.26 2.97 13.09
C VAL A 191 21.13 4.11 12.55
N ALA A 192 20.60 4.94 11.65
CA ALA A 192 21.34 6.07 11.09
C ALA A 192 21.69 7.14 12.13
N LYS A 193 20.84 7.32 13.15
CA LYS A 193 21.08 8.20 14.30
C LYS A 193 21.97 7.61 15.40
N GLY A 194 22.40 6.34 15.28
CA GLY A 194 23.14 5.64 16.34
C GLY A 194 22.31 5.23 17.56
N GLN A 195 20.98 5.28 17.46
CA GLN A 195 20.05 4.95 18.56
C GLN A 195 19.63 3.47 18.46
N TYR A 196 20.57 2.56 18.71
CA TYR A 196 20.38 1.13 18.39
C TYR A 196 19.30 0.42 19.21
N ASP A 197 19.11 0.77 20.49
CA ASP A 197 18.03 0.20 21.31
C ASP A 197 16.64 0.54 20.75
N LEU A 198 16.47 1.77 20.27
CA LEU A 198 15.23 2.22 19.63
C LEU A 198 15.02 1.55 18.28
N ALA A 199 16.11 1.30 17.55
CA ALA A 199 16.06 0.55 16.29
C ALA A 199 15.62 -0.90 16.51
N GLU A 200 16.21 -1.59 17.48
CA GLU A 200 15.84 -2.96 17.84
C GLU A 200 14.36 -3.05 18.20
N LYS A 201 13.88 -2.17 19.07
CA LYS A 201 12.47 -2.11 19.45
C LYS A 201 11.56 -1.92 18.23
N SER A 202 11.93 -1.04 17.30
CA SER A 202 11.14 -0.79 16.07
C SER A 202 11.08 -2.05 15.18
N TYR A 203 12.21 -2.73 15.00
CA TYR A 203 12.25 -3.97 14.23
C TYR A 203 11.50 -5.13 14.92
N LEU A 204 11.49 -5.19 16.25
CA LEU A 204 10.71 -6.18 17.00
C LEU A 204 9.20 -5.97 16.81
N THR A 205 8.71 -4.72 16.95
CA THR A 205 7.30 -4.39 16.67
C THR A 205 6.91 -4.80 15.25
N CYS A 206 7.80 -4.56 14.29
CA CYS A 206 7.58 -4.98 12.91
C CYS A 206 7.39 -6.51 12.77
N LEU A 207 8.20 -7.30 13.48
CA LEU A 207 8.10 -8.77 13.49
C LEU A 207 6.88 -9.30 14.26
N GLU A 208 6.36 -8.55 15.23
CA GLU A 208 5.10 -8.87 15.92
C GLU A 208 3.91 -8.72 14.97
N ILE A 209 3.93 -7.68 14.14
CA ILE A 209 2.88 -7.39 13.14
C ILE A 209 2.97 -8.35 11.95
N ASP A 210 4.16 -8.53 11.37
CA ASP A 210 4.39 -9.48 10.29
C ASP A 210 5.54 -10.45 10.62
N PRO A 211 5.22 -11.60 11.25
CA PRO A 211 6.21 -12.63 11.57
C PRO A 211 6.90 -13.23 10.34
N SER A 212 6.35 -13.08 9.14
CA SER A 212 6.93 -13.64 7.91
C SER A 212 8.24 -12.92 7.53
N LEU A 213 8.41 -11.66 7.96
CA LEU A 213 9.62 -10.87 7.75
C LEU A 213 10.87 -11.52 8.37
N ARG A 214 10.72 -12.37 9.39
CA ARG A 214 11.84 -13.16 9.95
C ARG A 214 12.56 -14.00 8.90
N ARG A 215 11.86 -14.42 7.84
CA ARG A 215 12.42 -15.21 6.73
C ARG A 215 12.92 -14.32 5.57
N SER A 216 12.58 -13.03 5.57
CA SER A 216 12.93 -12.09 4.51
C SER A 216 14.44 -11.78 4.50
N LYS A 217 15.10 -12.03 3.37
CA LYS A 217 16.52 -11.72 3.17
C LYS A 217 16.86 -10.25 3.44
N PRO A 218 16.15 -9.24 2.87
CA PRO A 218 16.46 -7.84 3.13
C PRO A 218 16.23 -7.43 4.59
N PHE A 219 15.28 -8.07 5.30
CA PHE A 219 15.07 -7.80 6.71
C PHE A 219 16.20 -8.38 7.56
N LYS A 220 16.64 -9.61 7.28
CA LYS A 220 17.83 -10.21 7.93
C LYS A 220 19.08 -9.35 7.77
N ALA A 221 19.27 -8.75 6.59
CA ALA A 221 20.39 -7.85 6.35
C ALA A 221 20.35 -6.60 7.26
N ARG A 222 19.16 -6.04 7.53
CA ARG A 222 19.00 -4.93 8.48
C ARG A 222 19.37 -5.33 9.91
N ILE A 223 18.87 -6.47 10.37
CA ILE A 223 19.18 -7.00 11.70
C ILE A 223 20.67 -7.27 11.86
N ALA A 224 21.32 -7.88 10.85
CA ALA A 224 22.76 -8.12 10.88
C ALA A 224 23.55 -6.80 10.95
N LYS A 225 23.13 -5.77 10.19
CA LYS A 225 23.74 -4.43 10.23
C LYS A 225 23.60 -3.78 11.60
N LEU A 226 22.42 -3.89 12.24
CA LEU A 226 22.18 -3.40 13.60
C LEU A 226 23.11 -4.10 14.60
N GLN A 227 23.18 -5.44 14.56
CA GLN A 227 24.03 -6.23 15.45
C GLN A 227 25.51 -5.87 15.31
N GLN A 228 26.00 -5.71 14.08
CA GLN A 228 27.37 -5.27 13.84
C GLN A 228 27.64 -3.90 14.50
N LYS A 229 26.71 -2.96 14.36
CA LYS A 229 26.85 -1.61 14.93
C LYS A 229 26.81 -1.59 16.46
N VAL A 230 26.02 -2.45 17.08
CA VAL A 230 25.99 -2.60 18.55
C VAL A 230 27.33 -3.16 19.06
N VAL A 231 27.86 -4.20 18.41
CA VAL A 231 29.17 -4.77 18.78
C VAL A 231 30.30 -3.75 18.60
N GLU A 232 30.25 -2.92 17.57
CA GLU A 232 31.23 -1.84 17.36
C GLU A 232 31.24 -0.82 18.52
N LEU A 233 30.10 -0.56 19.17
CA LEU A 233 30.02 0.33 20.34
C LEU A 233 30.54 -0.31 21.62
N ASP A 234 30.25 -1.60 21.85
CA ASP A 234 30.64 -2.29 23.10
C ASP A 234 32.17 -2.46 23.23
N VAL A 235 32.91 -2.28 22.13
CA VAL A 235 34.37 -2.42 22.06
C VAL A 235 35.10 -1.08 22.21
N THR A 236 34.39 0.06 22.16
CA THR A 236 34.95 1.43 22.30
C THR A 236 34.69 2.03 23.67
#